data_AF-A0A947RVE2-F1
#
_entry.id   AF-A0A947RVE2-F1
#
_cell.length_a   1.000
_cell.length_b   1.000
_cell.length_c   1.000
_cell.angle_alpha   90.00
_cell.angle_beta   90.00
_cell.angle_gamma   90.00
#
_symmetry.space_group_name_H-M   'P 1'
#
loop_
_entity.id
_entity.type
_entity.pdbx_description
1 polymer ?
#
loop_
_entity_poly.entity_id
_entity_poly.type
_entity_poly.pdbx_seq_one_letter_code
_entity_poly.pdbx_strand_id
1 'polypeptide(L)'
;NEPFFQGHFPDHPIMPGVLITEAMAQVGGVLLMSSIENPESKLVYFSGIDGARFRKPVTPGDQIRFELEMVKMRGPICKMSGVAYVDGEKVAEAKLMSTIVDR
;
A
#
# COMPACT_ATOMS: atom_id res chain seq x y z
N ASN A 1 -1.16 -12.05 16.36
CA ASN A 1 0.06 -11.59 17.06
C ASN A 1 0.74 -10.48 16.28
N GLU A 2 0.04 -9.37 16.03
CA GLU A 2 0.63 -8.18 15.40
C GLU A 2 0.50 -7.00 16.37
N PRO A 3 1.55 -6.17 16.56
CA PRO A 3 1.62 -5.23 17.66
C PRO A 3 0.55 -4.13 17.59
N PHE A 4 0.13 -3.73 16.40
CA PHE A 4 -0.85 -2.66 16.23
C PHE A 4 -2.26 -3.04 16.69
N PHE A 5 -2.62 -4.32 16.73
CA PHE A 5 -3.95 -4.74 17.19
C PHE A 5 -4.17 -4.51 18.69
N GLN A 6 -3.10 -4.47 19.51
CA GLN A 6 -3.22 -4.16 20.94
C GLN A 6 -3.74 -2.74 21.18
N GLY A 7 -3.47 -1.82 20.26
CA GLY A 7 -3.89 -0.42 20.34
C GLY A 7 -5.05 -0.03 19.41
N HIS A 8 -5.47 -0.91 18.49
CA HIS A 8 -6.47 -0.57 17.48
C HIS A 8 -7.44 -1.75 17.24
N PHE A 9 -8.43 -1.95 18.11
CA PHE A 9 -8.64 -1.31 19.40
C PHE A 9 -8.62 -2.39 20.50
N PRO A 10 -8.39 -2.02 21.78
CA PRO A 10 -8.57 -2.96 22.87
C PRO A 10 -9.93 -3.67 22.77
N ASP A 11 -9.91 -5.01 22.84
CA ASP A 11 -11.07 -5.91 22.68
C ASP A 11 -11.83 -5.83 21.34
N HIS A 12 -11.34 -5.06 20.37
CA HIS A 12 -11.94 -4.91 19.05
C HIS A 12 -10.87 -4.71 17.96
N PRO A 13 -10.11 -5.77 17.61
CA PRO A 13 -8.96 -5.67 16.73
C PRO A 13 -9.38 -5.39 15.28
N ILE A 14 -8.94 -4.25 14.75
CA ILE A 14 -9.14 -3.83 13.37
C ILE A 14 -7.78 -3.43 12.80
N MET A 15 -7.43 -3.87 11.59
CA MET A 15 -6.23 -3.41 10.94
C MET A 15 -6.39 -1.92 10.59
N PRO A 16 -5.49 -1.03 11.05
CA PRO A 16 -5.58 0.38 10.71
C PRO A 16 -5.55 0.59 9.20
N GLY A 17 -6.49 1.38 8.66
CA GLY A 17 -6.57 1.64 7.21
C GLY A 17 -5.29 2.28 6.64
N VAL A 18 -4.55 3.02 7.47
CA VAL A 18 -3.23 3.55 7.10
C VAL A 18 -2.19 2.46 6.85
N LEU A 19 -2.26 1.33 7.56
CA LEU A 19 -1.37 0.19 7.32
C LEU A 19 -1.77 -0.59 6.06
N ILE A 20 -3.06 -0.61 5.71
CA ILE A 20 -3.52 -1.16 4.42
C ILE A 20 -2.97 -0.30 3.28
N THR A 21 -2.98 1.03 3.45
CA THR A 21 -2.41 1.96 2.47
C THR A 21 -0.89 1.80 2.35
N GLU A 22 -0.19 1.67 3.49
CA GLU A 22 1.25 1.42 3.53
C GLU A 22 1.61 0.09 2.85
N ALA A 23 0.86 -0.97 3.13
CA ALA A 23 1.06 -2.27 2.48
C ALA A 23 0.84 -2.18 0.95
N MET A 24 -0.18 -1.44 0.48
CA MET A 24 -0.32 -1.16 -0.97
C MET A 24 0.88 -0.39 -1.53
N ALA A 25 1.40 0.60 -0.80
CA ALA A 25 2.57 1.36 -1.21
C ALA A 25 3.83 0.49 -1.30
N GLN A 26 4.02 -0.45 -0.37
CA GLN A 26 5.14 -1.40 -0.39
C GLN A 26 5.05 -2.39 -1.55
N VAL A 27 3.86 -2.94 -1.84
CA VAL A 27 3.64 -3.78 -3.03
C VAL A 27 3.92 -2.99 -4.31
N GLY A 28 3.47 -1.73 -4.36
CA GLY A 28 3.80 -0.80 -5.43
C GLY A 28 5.31 -0.52 -5.54
N GLY A 29 6.01 -0.42 -4.41
CA GLY A 29 7.46 -0.29 -4.33
C GLY A 29 8.20 -1.50 -4.91
N VAL A 30 7.73 -2.72 -4.65
CA VAL A 30 8.30 -3.94 -5.25
C VAL A 30 8.11 -3.93 -6.77
N LEU A 31 6.90 -3.60 -7.25
CA LEU A 31 6.61 -3.44 -8.67
C LEU A 31 7.54 -2.39 -9.30
N LEU A 32 7.69 -1.24 -8.65
CA LEU A 32 8.52 -0.14 -9.10
C LEU A 32 10.01 -0.53 -9.18
N MET A 33 10.57 -1.13 -8.13
CA MET A 33 11.98 -1.52 -8.09
C MET A 33 12.32 -2.59 -9.12
N SER A 34 11.37 -3.44 -9.51
CA SER A 34 11.57 -4.41 -10.60
C SER A 34 11.77 -3.75 -11.98
N SER A 35 11.43 -2.47 -12.11
CA SER A 35 11.55 -1.68 -13.35
C SER A 35 12.74 -0.71 -13.37
N ILE A 36 13.51 -0.63 -12.29
CA ILE A 36 14.60 0.36 -12.11
C ILE A 36 15.95 -0.34 -12.20
N GLU A 37 16.91 0.30 -12.89
CA GLU A 37 18.31 -0.13 -12.89
C GLU A 37 18.97 0.17 -11.53
N ASN A 38 19.70 -0.80 -10.97
CA ASN A 38 20.38 -0.71 -9.67
C ASN A 38 19.45 -0.29 -8.50
N PRO A 39 18.37 -1.05 -8.20
CA PRO A 39 17.37 -0.66 -7.21
C PRO A 39 17.94 -0.49 -5.79
N GLU A 40 19.02 -1.20 -5.44
CA GLU A 40 19.76 -1.07 -4.16
C GLU A 40 20.29 0.35 -3.91
N SER A 41 20.52 1.14 -4.98
CA SER A 41 21.01 2.52 -4.91
C SER A 41 19.90 3.57 -4.74
N LYS A 42 18.64 3.14 -4.70
CA LYS A 42 17.47 4.02 -4.71
C LYS A 42 16.63 3.86 -3.46
N LEU A 43 15.97 4.95 -3.07
CA LEU A 43 14.90 4.96 -2.09
C LEU A 43 13.59 5.39 -2.76
N VAL A 44 12.47 4.88 -2.25
CA VAL A 44 11.14 5.26 -2.71
C VAL A 44 10.41 5.93 -1.55
N TYR A 45 10.15 7.23 -1.71
CA TYR A 45 9.37 7.99 -0.75
C TYR A 45 7.92 8.06 -1.18
N PHE A 46 7.04 7.70 -0.27
CA PHE A 46 5.61 7.84 -0.46
C PHE A 46 5.23 9.32 -0.38
N SER A 47 4.81 9.91 -1.50
CA SER A 47 4.69 11.36 -1.68
C SER A 47 3.26 11.88 -1.83
N GLY A 48 2.27 11.00 -2.02
CA GLY A 48 0.88 11.41 -2.00
C GLY A 48 -0.11 10.26 -2.13
N ILE A 49 -1.33 10.53 -1.66
CA ILE A 49 -2.48 9.61 -1.72
C ILE A 49 -3.66 10.39 -2.28
N ASP A 50 -4.36 9.80 -3.23
CA ASP A 50 -5.60 10.35 -3.79
C ASP A 50 -6.70 9.29 -3.82
N GLY A 51 -7.94 9.73 -3.57
CA GLY A 51 -9.13 8.88 -3.68
C GLY A 51 -9.15 7.65 -2.76
N ALA A 52 -8.44 7.66 -1.63
CA ALA A 52 -8.45 6.54 -0.70
C ALA A 52 -9.87 6.26 -0.18
N ARG A 53 -10.30 4.99 -0.23
CA ARG A 53 -11.59 4.52 0.28
C ARG A 53 -11.39 3.21 1.04
N PHE A 54 -12.02 3.11 2.20
CA PHE A 54 -12.05 1.91 3.03
C PHE A 54 -13.51 1.47 3.16
N ARG A 55 -13.81 0.27 2.66
CA ARG A 55 -15.18 -0.21 2.45
C ARG A 55 -15.63 -1.16 3.56
N LYS A 56 -14.71 -1.97 4.08
CA LYS A 56 -14.95 -2.94 5.14
C LYS A 56 -13.75 -2.97 6.10
N PRO A 57 -13.96 -3.15 7.42
CA PRO A 57 -12.87 -3.37 8.34
C PRO A 57 -12.17 -4.69 8.00
N VAL A 58 -10.85 -4.73 8.17
CA VAL A 58 -10.04 -5.93 8.07
C VAL A 58 -9.64 -6.34 9.48
N THR A 59 -9.70 -7.63 9.80
CA THR A 59 -9.55 -8.17 11.16
C THR A 59 -8.56 -9.34 11.19
N PRO A 60 -8.08 -9.77 12.37
CA PRO A 60 -7.19 -10.92 12.46
C PRO A 60 -7.82 -12.18 11.85
N GLY A 61 -7.06 -12.84 10.96
CA GLY A 61 -7.51 -14.01 10.21
C GLY A 61 -7.78 -13.74 8.74
N ASP A 62 -8.05 -12.48 8.37
CA ASP A 62 -8.22 -12.08 6.98
C ASP A 62 -6.90 -12.21 6.19
N GLN A 63 -6.98 -12.76 4.99
CA GLN A 63 -5.89 -12.68 4.02
C GLN A 63 -6.17 -11.52 3.05
N ILE A 64 -5.37 -10.46 3.15
CA ILE A 64 -5.46 -9.34 2.23
C ILE A 64 -4.66 -9.63 0.97
N ARG A 65 -5.33 -9.59 -0.19
CA ARG A 65 -4.71 -9.60 -1.50
C ARG A 65 -4.59 -8.17 -2.03
N PHE A 66 -3.39 -7.71 -2.28
CA PHE A 66 -3.11 -6.41 -2.88
C PHE A 66 -2.86 -6.55 -4.38
N GLU A 67 -3.54 -5.72 -5.16
CA GLU A 67 -3.36 -5.62 -6.61
C GLU A 67 -3.01 -4.18 -6.96
N LEU A 68 -1.83 -3.99 -7.55
CA LEU A 68 -1.27 -2.69 -7.90
C LEU A 68 -0.99 -2.63 -9.39
N GLU A 69 -1.35 -1.52 -10.01
CA GLU A 69 -1.04 -1.19 -11.40
C GLU A 69 -0.24 0.10 -11.47
N MET A 70 0.86 0.10 -12.24
CA MET A 70 1.60 1.32 -12.54
C MET A 70 0.84 2.13 -13.60
N VAL A 71 0.26 3.25 -13.18
CA VAL A 71 -0.54 4.12 -14.05
C VAL A 71 0.34 5.07 -14.86
N LYS A 72 1.39 5.61 -14.24
CA LYS A 72 2.27 6.57 -14.90
C LYS A 72 3.64 6.65 -14.22
N MET A 73 4.68 6.72 -15.04
CA MET A 73 6.01 7.15 -14.63
C MET A 73 6.37 8.47 -15.31
N ARG A 74 6.90 9.45 -14.56
CA ARG A 74 7.43 10.70 -15.11
C ARG A 74 8.66 11.16 -14.31
N GLY A 75 9.85 10.90 -14.85
CA GLY A 75 11.09 11.17 -14.14
C GLY A 75 11.12 10.38 -12.83
N PRO A 76 11.38 11.00 -11.67
CA PRO A 76 11.41 10.30 -10.39
C PRO A 76 10.01 9.99 -9.84
N ILE A 77 8.93 10.52 -10.43
CA ILE A 77 7.58 10.37 -9.89
C ILE A 77 6.88 9.17 -10.51
N CYS A 78 6.42 8.25 -9.67
CA CYS A 78 5.57 7.11 -10.02
C CYS A 78 4.16 7.33 -9.48
N LYS A 79 3.14 7.00 -10.28
CA LYS A 79 1.74 6.92 -9.85
C LYS A 79 1.23 5.50 -10.05
N MET A 80 0.57 4.97 -9.03
CA MET A 80 0.01 3.63 -9.01
C MET A 80 -1.46 3.66 -8.59
N SER A 81 -2.25 2.73 -9.10
CA SER A 81 -3.61 2.47 -8.63
C SER A 81 -3.60 1.15 -7.87
N GLY A 82 -4.09 1.16 -6.62
CA GLY A 82 -4.08 0.01 -5.74
C GLY A 82 -5.47 -0.37 -5.27
N VAL A 83 -5.70 -1.67 -5.19
CA VAL A 83 -6.90 -2.26 -4.60
C VAL A 83 -6.50 -3.38 -3.63
N ALA A 84 -7.14 -3.41 -2.48
CA ALA A 84 -7.02 -4.46 -1.48
C ALA A 84 -8.32 -5.28 -1.44
N TYR A 85 -8.19 -6.60 -1.45
CA TYR A 85 -9.29 -7.55 -1.37
C TYR A 85 -9.15 -8.50 -0.17
N VAL A 86 -10.27 -8.91 0.41
CA VAL A 86 -10.39 -10.04 1.33
C VAL A 86 -11.52 -10.93 0.80
N ASP A 87 -11.26 -12.22 0.65
CA ASP A 87 -12.23 -13.19 0.08
C ASP A 87 -12.87 -12.74 -1.25
N GLY A 88 -12.10 -12.04 -2.09
CA GLY A 88 -12.54 -11.52 -3.38
C GLY A 88 -13.35 -10.22 -3.31
N GLU A 89 -13.67 -9.73 -2.11
CA GLU A 89 -14.37 -8.47 -1.91
C GLU A 89 -13.41 -7.31 -1.71
N LYS A 90 -13.69 -6.18 -2.36
CA LYS A 90 -12.88 -4.97 -2.23
C LYS A 90 -13.02 -4.36 -0.83
N VAL A 91 -11.93 -4.35 -0.06
CA VAL A 91 -11.89 -3.76 1.29
C VAL A 91 -11.27 -2.36 1.31
N ALA A 92 -10.33 -2.07 0.41
CA ALA A 92 -9.77 -0.73 0.25
C ALA A 92 -9.30 -0.46 -1.19
N GLU A 93 -9.18 0.81 -1.55
CA GLU A 93 -8.56 1.26 -2.79
C GLU A 93 -7.95 2.65 -2.61
N ALA A 94 -6.90 2.96 -3.37
CA ALA A 94 -6.27 4.27 -3.40
C ALA A 94 -5.42 4.46 -4.65
N LYS A 95 -5.22 5.72 -5.05
CA LYS A 95 -4.14 6.11 -5.98
C LYS A 95 -2.96 6.59 -5.17
N LEU A 96 -1.80 6.00 -5.43
CA LEU A 96 -0.57 6.21 -4.70
C LEU A 96 0.40 6.98 -5.58
N MET A 97 1.10 7.97 -5.01
CA MET A 97 2.21 8.64 -5.66
C MET A 97 3.47 8.43 -4.84
N SER A 98 4.55 8.06 -5.51
CA SER A 98 5.86 7.92 -4.89
C SER A 98 6.92 8.65 -5.70
N THR A 99 7.99 9.05 -5.02
CA THR A 99 9.16 9.70 -5.61
C THR A 99 10.39 8.85 -5.36
N ILE A 100 11.11 8.52 -6.44
CA ILE A 100 12.39 7.82 -6.39
C ILE A 100 13.50 8.85 -6.11
N VAL A 101 14.35 8.57 -5.14
CA VAL A 101 15.52 9.38 -4.81
C VAL A 101 16.76 8.49 -4.71
N ASP A 102 17.94 9.09 -4.81
CA ASP A 102 19.19 8.39 -4.54
C ASP A 102 19.35 8.15 -3.04
N ARG A 103 19.99 7.03 -2.70
CA ARG A 103 20.32 6.68 -1.33
C ARG A 103 21.55 7.43 -0.81
#